data_AF-A0A9X1B4W5-F1
#
_entry.id   AF-A0A9X1B4W5-F1
#
_cell.length_a   1.000
_cell.length_b   1.000
_cell.length_c   1.000
_cell.angle_alpha   90.00
_cell.angle_beta   90.00
_cell.angle_gamma   90.00
#
_symmetry.space_group_name_H-M   'P 1'
#
loop_
_entity.id
_entity.type
_entity.pdbx_description
1 polymer ?
#
loop_
_entity_poly.entity_id
_entity_poly.type
_entity_poly.pdbx_seq_one_letter_code
_entity_poly.pdbx_strand_id
1 'polypeptide(L)'
;MGMDIHGNTVVISDILGVEEAEPLLEWLLEHRDGQLDLSACHHLHAANLQVLMALRPTITSWPDDPALADWLKTAFDEMESNHA
;
A
#
# COMPACT_ATOMS: atom_id res chain seq x y z
N MET A 1 10.30 -0.16 10.75
CA MET A 1 9.45 -1.32 10.43
C MET A 1 8.07 -1.03 10.97
N GLY A 2 7.06 -1.08 10.11
CA GLY A 2 5.68 -0.79 10.47
C GLY A 2 5.15 0.49 9.85
N MET A 3 4.02 0.96 10.39
CA MET A 3 3.25 2.08 9.85
C MET A 3 3.18 3.23 10.84
N ASP A 4 3.40 4.45 10.36
CA ASP A 4 3.21 5.68 11.13
C ASP A 4 2.14 6.55 10.47
N ILE A 5 1.17 7.05 11.26
CA ILE A 5 0.07 7.86 10.75
C ILE A 5 0.41 9.35 10.91
N HIS A 6 0.55 10.05 9.78
CA HIS A 6 0.79 11.49 9.71
C HIS A 6 -0.40 12.20 9.06
N GLY A 7 -1.34 12.65 9.90
CA GLY A 7 -2.57 13.28 9.41
C GLY A 7 -3.42 12.27 8.63
N ASN A 8 -3.50 12.45 7.30
CA ASN A 8 -4.26 11.57 6.40
C ASN A 8 -3.35 10.69 5.53
N THR A 9 -2.08 10.53 5.93
CA THR A 9 -1.11 9.69 5.22
C THR A 9 -0.54 8.66 6.19
N VAL A 10 -0.56 7.39 5.79
CA VAL A 10 0.20 6.34 6.47
C VAL A 10 1.55 6.22 5.77
N VAL A 11 2.62 6.41 6.54
CA VAL A 11 4.00 6.26 6.07
C VAL A 11 4.50 4.89 6.47
N ILE A 12 4.97 4.12 5.49
CA ILE A 12 5.47 2.77 5.69
C ILE A 12 6.99 2.80 5.77
N SER A 13 7.53 2.17 6.83
CA SER A 13 8.98 2.08 7.03
C SER A 13 9.48 0.65 6.92
N ASP A 14 10.44 0.42 6.04
CA ASP A 14 11.24 -0.80 5.87
C ASP A 14 10.43 -2.05 5.46
N ILE A 15 9.66 -2.64 6.37
CA ILE A 15 8.85 -3.82 6.11
C ILE A 15 7.40 -3.55 6.51
N LEU A 16 6.49 -3.89 5.60
CA LEU A 16 5.05 -3.97 5.84
C LEU A 16 4.66 -5.44 5.97
N GLY A 17 4.71 -5.94 7.21
CA GLY A 17 4.54 -7.36 7.55
C GLY A 17 3.09 -7.78 7.65
N VAL A 18 2.85 -9.06 7.93
CA VAL A 18 1.49 -9.61 8.02
C VAL A 18 0.66 -8.97 9.14
N GLU A 19 1.31 -8.52 10.21
CA GLU A 19 0.66 -7.95 11.40
C GLU A 19 0.00 -6.59 11.10
N GLU A 20 0.51 -5.85 10.12
CA GLU A 20 -0.05 -4.56 9.71
C GLU A 20 -1.28 -4.67 8.79
N ALA A 21 -1.59 -5.86 8.25
CA ALA A 21 -2.62 -5.99 7.23
C ALA A 21 -4.03 -5.64 7.73
N GLU A 22 -4.39 -6.10 8.93
CA GLU A 22 -5.69 -5.78 9.55
C GLU A 22 -5.76 -4.31 9.99
N PRO A 23 -4.77 -3.74 10.73
CA PRO A 23 -4.75 -2.32 11.04
C PRO A 23 -4.80 -1.40 9.81
N LEU A 24 -4.11 -1.75 8.73
CA LEU A 24 -4.12 -1.00 7.48
C LEU A 24 -5.50 -1.02 6.82
N LEU A 25 -6.14 -2.20 6.79
CA LEU A 25 -7.49 -2.36 6.26
C LEU A 25 -8.49 -1.49 7.04
N GLU A 26 -8.47 -1.58 8.37
CA GLU A 26 -9.34 -0.79 9.24
C GLU A 26 -9.12 0.71 9.01
N TRP A 27 -7.87 1.16 9.01
CA TRP A 27 -7.56 2.58 8.82
C TRP A 27 -8.06 3.11 7.48
N LEU A 28 -7.84 2.37 6.38
CA LEU A 28 -8.30 2.75 5.03
C LEU A 28 -9.83 2.71 4.90
N LEU A 29 -10.51 1.83 5.64
CA LEU A 29 -11.98 1.83 5.69
C LEU A 29 -12.55 3.04 6.42
N GLU A 30 -11.84 3.57 7.43
CA GLU A 30 -12.22 4.79 8.14
C GLU A 30 -11.82 6.06 7.38
N HIS A 31 -10.72 6.00 6.63
CA HIS A 31 -10.13 7.13 5.90
C HIS A 31 -10.23 6.88 4.39
N ARG A 32 -11.40 7.15 3.81
CA ARG A 32 -11.69 6.92 2.38
C ARG A 32 -10.72 7.62 1.42
N ASP A 33 -10.23 8.80 1.81
CA ASP A 33 -9.25 9.58 1.05
C ASP A 33 -7.82 9.37 1.60
N GLY A 34 -7.62 8.35 2.44
CA GLY A 34 -6.36 8.02 3.07
C GLY A 34 -5.28 7.71 2.04
N GLN A 35 -4.08 8.20 2.33
CA GLN A 35 -2.93 8.11 1.43
C GLN A 35 -1.87 7.20 2.01
N LEU A 36 -1.12 6.52 1.15
CA LEU A 36 0.04 5.74 1.55
C LEU A 36 1.32 6.36 0.96
N ASP A 37 2.33 6.47 1.81
CA ASP A 37 3.72 6.69 1.39
C ASP A 37 4.48 5.38 1.57
N LEU A 38 4.89 4.79 0.44
CA LEU A 38 5.63 3.53 0.39
C LEU A 38 7.12 3.74 0.09
N SER A 39 7.63 4.98 0.05
CA SER A 39 9.02 5.28 -0.39
C SER A 39 10.07 4.47 0.35
N ALA A 40 9.94 4.37 1.68
CA ALA A 40 10.84 3.61 2.53
C ALA A 40 10.48 2.12 2.68
N CYS A 41 9.52 1.59 1.91
CA CYS A 41 9.13 0.18 1.96
C CYS A 41 10.04 -0.68 1.06
N HIS A 42 10.72 -1.66 1.66
CA HIS A 42 11.57 -2.63 0.96
C HIS A 42 10.95 -4.02 0.88
N HIS A 43 9.96 -4.32 1.72
CA HIS A 43 9.24 -5.59 1.71
C HIS A 43 7.76 -5.39 2.04
N LEU A 44 6.90 -5.98 1.22
CA LEU A 44 5.46 -5.93 1.40
C LEU A 44 4.89 -7.36 1.41
N HIS A 45 4.32 -7.75 2.55
CA HIS A 45 3.69 -9.06 2.68
C HIS A 45 2.43 -9.15 1.81
N ALA A 46 2.15 -10.33 1.24
CA ALA A 46 1.04 -10.53 0.31
C ALA A 46 -0.34 -10.19 0.91
N ALA A 47 -0.52 -10.30 2.23
CA ALA A 47 -1.75 -9.86 2.91
C ALA A 47 -1.99 -8.35 2.76
N ASN A 48 -0.94 -7.52 2.89
CA ASN A 48 -1.05 -6.09 2.65
C ASN A 48 -1.35 -5.81 1.17
N LEU A 49 -0.75 -6.55 0.25
CA LEU A 49 -1.07 -6.41 -1.18
C LEU A 49 -2.56 -6.62 -1.43
N GLN A 50 -3.17 -7.63 -0.81
CA GLN A 50 -4.61 -7.88 -0.94
C GLN A 50 -5.44 -6.71 -0.44
N VAL A 51 -5.07 -6.10 0.69
CA VAL A 51 -5.71 -4.88 1.22
C VAL A 51 -5.60 -3.73 0.22
N LEU A 52 -4.39 -3.51 -0.31
CA LEU A 52 -4.11 -2.46 -1.29
C LEU A 52 -4.92 -2.65 -2.59
N MET A 53 -4.98 -3.87 -3.12
CA MET A 53 -5.76 -4.18 -4.32
C MET A 53 -7.27 -4.06 -4.11
N ALA A 54 -7.75 -4.41 -2.91
CA ALA A 54 -9.17 -4.36 -2.57
C ALA A 54 -9.69 -2.92 -2.40
N LEU A 55 -8.91 -2.06 -1.73
CA LEU A 55 -9.33 -0.70 -1.40
C LEU A 55 -8.78 0.37 -2.36
N ARG A 56 -7.76 0.04 -3.16
CA ARG A 56 -7.08 0.94 -4.11
C ARG A 56 -6.81 2.33 -3.52
N PRO A 57 -6.10 2.41 -2.38
CA PRO A 57 -5.79 3.69 -1.78
C PRO A 57 -4.89 4.53 -2.69
N THR A 58 -4.87 5.84 -2.45
CA THR A 58 -3.94 6.71 -3.17
C THR A 58 -2.52 6.46 -2.69
N ILE A 59 -1.63 6.04 -3.59
CA ILE A 59 -0.19 5.94 -3.33
C ILE A 59 0.47 7.26 -3.71
N THR A 60 1.00 7.97 -2.71
CA THR A 60 1.65 9.29 -2.90
C THR A 60 3.11 9.17 -3.30
N SER A 61 3.78 8.15 -2.79
CA SER A 61 5.17 7.82 -3.10
C SER A 61 5.29 6.31 -3.24
N TRP A 62 5.86 5.85 -4.36
CA TRP A 62 6.17 4.43 -4.58
C TRP A 62 7.49 4.05 -3.89
N PRO A 63 7.73 2.75 -3.62
CA PRO A 63 9.01 2.29 -3.08
C PRO A 63 10.22 2.81 -3.84
N ASP A 64 11.29 3.15 -3.11
CA ASP A 64 12.56 3.56 -3.71
C ASP A 64 13.28 2.40 -4.42
N ASP A 65 12.96 1.15 -4.06
CA ASP A 65 13.38 -0.04 -4.81
C ASP A 65 12.57 -0.13 -6.12
N PRO A 66 13.21 0.05 -7.30
CA PRO A 66 12.51 0.07 -8.57
C PRO A 66 11.80 -1.25 -8.90
N ALA A 67 12.38 -2.39 -8.51
CA ALA A 67 11.79 -3.69 -8.82
C ALA A 67 10.50 -3.92 -8.03
N LEU A 68 10.48 -3.52 -6.76
CA LEU A 68 9.27 -3.57 -5.94
C LEU A 68 8.23 -2.57 -6.44
N ALA A 69 8.64 -1.35 -6.77
CA ALA A 69 7.74 -0.33 -7.31
C ALA A 69 7.07 -0.77 -8.62
N ASP A 70 7.83 -1.31 -9.57
CA ASP A 70 7.31 -1.77 -10.86
C ASP A 70 6.35 -2.96 -10.69
N TRP A 71 6.69 -3.89 -9.79
CA TRP A 71 5.80 -5.02 -9.48
C TRP A 71 4.48 -4.56 -8.86
N LEU A 72 4.51 -3.62 -7.90
CA LEU A 72 3.30 -3.08 -7.27
C LEU A 72 2.46 -2.28 -8.27
N LYS A 73 3.07 -1.43 -9.10
CA LYS A 73 2.35 -0.69 -10.15
C LYS A 73 1.65 -1.63 -11.12
N THR A 74 2.34 -2.68 -11.55
CA THR A 74 1.75 -3.71 -12.43
C THR A 74 0.54 -4.37 -11.78
N ALA A 75 0.63 -4.74 -10.49
CA ALA A 75 -0.48 -5.34 -9.76
C ALA A 75 -1.71 -4.41 -9.64
N PHE A 76 -1.50 -3.08 -9.64
CA PHE A 76 -2.58 -2.08 -9.64
C PHE A 76 -3.17 -1.84 -11.04
N ASP A 77 -2.32 -1.77 -12.08
CA ASP A 77 -2.72 -1.49 -13.46
C ASP A 77 -3.49 -2.66 -14.10
N GLU A 78 -3.13 -3.92 -13.78
CA GLU A 78 -3.82 -5.11 -14.33
C GLU A 78 -5.31 -5.17 -13.96
N MET A 79 -5.74 -4.45 -12.91
CA MET A 79 -7.14 -4.42 -12.49
C MET A 79 -7.99 -3.36 -13.21
N GLU A 80 -7.42 -2.49 -14.05
CA GLU A 80 -8.17 -1.59 -14.95
C GLU A 80 -8.45 -2.24 -16.31
N SER A 81 -7.62 -3.18 -16.74
CA SER A 81 -7.72 -3.82 -18.06
C SER A 81 -8.78 -4.94 -18.16
N ASN A 82 -9.41 -5.33 -17.04
CA ASN A 82 -10.37 -6.44 -17.00
C ASN A 82 -11.84 -6.02 -17.13
N HIS A 83 -12.11 -4.91 -17.83
CA HIS A 83 -13.47 -4.38 -18.07
C HIS A 83 -13.80 -4.15 -19.56
N ALA A 84 -13.22 -4.96 -20.45
CA ALA A 84 -13.63 -5.01 -21.86
C ALA A 84 -14.61 -6.17 -22.14
#